data_AF-A0A4C2EP14-F1
#
_entry.id   AF-A0A4C2EP14-F1
#
_cell.length_a   1.000
_cell.length_b   1.000
_cell.length_c   1.000
_cell.angle_alpha   90.00
_cell.angle_beta   90.00
_cell.angle_gamma   90.00
#
_symmetry.space_group_name_H-M   'P 1'
#
loop_
_entity.id
_entity.type
_entity.pdbx_description
1 polymer ?
#
loop_
_entity_poly.entity_id
_entity_poly.type
_entity_poly.pdbx_seq_one_letter_code
_entity_poly.pdbx_strand_id
1 'polypeptide(L)'
;MSNRARNNAGEYTDKLTEQDVLKALDYEITAEEPMLTVGEIHDALAAHFDIEVSSETVRRRLGEMKEQDLVASKTFGAAAKGWTALAGPQLADDVLADIEATEGELERGETISHDELFGDE
;
A
#
# COMPACT_ATOMS: atom_id res chain seq x y z
N MET A 1 2.05 -26.98 15.84
CA MET A 1 0.62 -26.61 15.77
C MET A 1 0.57 -25.23 15.13
N SER A 2 0.03 -25.12 13.92
CA SER A 2 0.12 -23.90 13.09
C SER A 2 -0.90 -22.87 13.54
N ASN A 3 -0.42 -21.79 14.18
CA ASN A 3 -1.23 -20.63 14.54
C ASN A 3 -1.39 -19.75 13.28
N ARG A 4 -2.43 -20.00 12.48
CA ARG A 4 -2.73 -19.22 11.27
C ARG A 4 -3.72 -18.11 11.66
N ALA A 5 -3.33 -16.85 11.49
CA ALA A 5 -4.18 -15.69 11.77
C ALA A 5 -5.49 -15.80 10.99
N ARG A 6 -6.62 -15.62 11.69
CA ARG A 6 -7.98 -15.58 11.12
C ARG A 6 -8.37 -14.13 10.92
N ASN A 7 -9.03 -13.81 9.81
CA ASN A 7 -9.72 -12.53 9.68
C ASN A 7 -11.03 -12.54 10.52
N ASN A 8 -11.62 -11.35 10.72
CA ASN A 8 -12.85 -11.16 11.51
C ASN A 8 -14.10 -11.88 10.94
N ALA A 9 -14.02 -12.46 9.74
CA ALA A 9 -15.10 -13.20 9.09
C ALA A 9 -15.01 -14.73 9.22
N GLY A 10 -13.94 -15.26 9.83
CA GLY A 10 -13.80 -16.72 10.06
C GLY A 10 -13.46 -17.52 8.80
N GLU A 11 -13.06 -16.87 7.71
CA GLU A 11 -12.64 -17.52 6.47
C GLU A 11 -11.12 -17.73 6.46
N TYR A 12 -10.66 -18.81 5.84
CA TYR A 12 -9.23 -19.01 5.57
C TYR A 12 -8.83 -18.04 4.47
N THR A 13 -8.46 -16.82 4.85
CA THR A 13 -7.94 -15.85 3.90
C THR A 13 -6.62 -16.37 3.36
N ASP A 14 -6.48 -16.25 2.05
CA ASP A 14 -5.18 -16.20 1.41
C ASP A 14 -4.31 -15.24 2.25
N LYS A 15 -3.16 -15.72 2.75
CA LYS A 15 -2.34 -15.02 3.76
C LYS A 15 -1.92 -13.60 3.37
N LEU A 16 -1.95 -13.31 2.07
CA LEU A 16 -1.60 -12.03 1.49
C LEU A 16 -2.89 -11.32 1.10
N THR A 17 -3.12 -10.09 1.55
CA THR A 17 -4.24 -9.27 1.07
C THR A 17 -3.78 -8.30 -0.03
N GLU A 18 -4.74 -7.69 -0.72
CA GLU A 18 -4.44 -6.63 -1.71
C GLU A 18 -3.80 -5.42 -1.02
N GLN A 19 -4.28 -5.08 0.18
CA GLN A 19 -3.75 -4.00 1.00
C GLN A 19 -2.29 -4.22 1.39
N ASP A 20 -1.91 -5.45 1.72
CA ASP A 20 -0.51 -5.76 2.06
C ASP A 20 0.42 -5.50 0.87
N VAL A 21 -0.01 -5.87 -0.34
CA VAL A 21 0.75 -5.62 -1.57
C VAL A 21 0.82 -4.12 -1.90
N LEU A 22 -0.29 -3.39 -1.74
CA LEU A 22 -0.31 -1.94 -1.97
C LEU A 22 0.59 -1.21 -0.97
N LYS A 23 0.59 -1.60 0.31
CA LYS A 23 1.48 -1.04 1.32
C LYS A 23 2.95 -1.31 1.02
N ALA A 24 3.28 -2.53 0.59
CA ALA A 24 4.65 -2.86 0.20
C ALA A 24 5.13 -2.04 -1.01
N LEU A 25 4.26 -1.86 -2.02
CA LEU A 25 4.56 -1.01 -3.16
C LEU A 25 4.70 0.47 -2.76
N ASP A 26 3.78 1.00 -1.96
CA ASP A 26 3.78 2.39 -1.51
C ASP A 26 5.00 2.72 -0.62
N TYR A 27 5.42 1.77 0.22
CA TYR A 27 6.55 1.95 1.13
C TYR A 27 7.91 1.95 0.41
N GLU A 28 8.10 1.05 -0.57
CA GLU A 28 9.40 0.88 -1.23
C GLU A 28 9.56 1.68 -2.53
N ILE A 29 8.47 2.05 -3.21
CA ILE A 29 8.56 2.80 -4.47
C ILE A 29 9.07 4.21 -4.20
N THR A 30 10.14 4.58 -4.90
CA THR A 30 10.69 5.93 -4.91
C THR A 30 10.58 6.56 -6.28
N ALA A 31 10.84 7.87 -6.38
CA ALA A 31 10.87 8.58 -7.66
C ALA A 31 11.94 8.04 -8.63
N GLU A 32 13.04 7.49 -8.09
CA GLU A 32 14.16 6.94 -8.86
C GLU A 32 13.89 5.49 -9.29
N GLU A 33 13.16 4.73 -8.47
CA GLU A 33 12.81 3.32 -8.69
C GLU A 33 11.28 3.13 -8.62
N PRO A 34 10.55 3.52 -9.69
CA PRO A 34 9.09 3.57 -9.68
C PRO A 34 8.39 2.21 -9.81
N MET A 35 9.14 1.11 -9.89
CA MET A 35 8.62 -0.23 -10.12
C MET A 35 9.45 -1.29 -9.39
N LEU A 36 8.77 -2.22 -8.73
CA LEU A 36 9.41 -3.31 -7.97
C LEU A 36 9.19 -4.65 -8.64
N THR A 37 10.18 -5.53 -8.58
CA THR A 37 10.04 -6.93 -8.96
C THR A 37 9.30 -7.73 -7.90
N VAL A 38 8.85 -8.93 -8.26
CA VAL A 38 8.20 -9.86 -7.31
C VAL A 38 9.12 -10.20 -6.13
N GLY A 39 10.43 -10.26 -6.35
CA GLY A 39 11.40 -10.53 -5.29
C GLY A 39 11.50 -9.38 -4.29
N GLU A 40 11.56 -8.15 -4.78
CA GLU A 40 11.58 -6.94 -3.94
C GLU A 40 10.29 -6.79 -3.15
N ILE A 41 9.13 -7.00 -3.78
CA ILE A 41 7.83 -6.97 -3.08
C ILE A 41 7.76 -8.05 -1.98
N HIS A 42 8.27 -9.25 -2.26
CA HIS A 42 8.36 -10.31 -1.26
C HIS A 42 9.26 -9.93 -0.07
N ASP A 43 10.43 -9.36 -0.35
CA ASP A 43 11.37 -8.93 0.69
C ASP A 43 10.76 -7.84 1.57
N ALA A 44 10.11 -6.84 0.94
CA ALA A 44 9.41 -5.77 1.64
C ALA A 44 8.28 -6.28 2.54
N LEU A 45 7.50 -7.25 2.06
CA LEU A 45 6.43 -7.90 2.85
C LEU A 45 6.98 -8.58 4.10
N ALA A 46 8.13 -9.25 3.99
CA ALA A 46 8.77 -9.91 5.12
C ALA A 46 9.44 -8.90 6.08
N ALA A 47 10.15 -7.92 5.54
CA ALA A 47 10.96 -6.97 6.31
C ALA A 47 10.14 -5.92 7.06
N HIS A 48 9.07 -5.40 6.44
CA HIS A 48 8.32 -4.26 6.97
C HIS A 48 6.96 -4.64 7.56
N PHE A 49 6.39 -5.77 7.14
CA PHE A 49 5.01 -6.13 7.49
C PHE A 49 4.86 -7.48 8.19
N ASP A 50 5.95 -8.22 8.43
CA ASP A 50 5.95 -9.57 9.06
C ASP A 50 5.10 -10.59 8.27
N ILE A 51 5.01 -10.43 6.95
CA ILE A 51 4.19 -11.27 6.07
C ILE A 51 5.08 -12.26 5.31
N GLU A 52 5.19 -13.48 5.85
CA GLU A 52 5.92 -14.57 5.22
C GLU A 52 5.02 -15.37 4.25
N VAL A 53 5.19 -15.13 2.95
CA VAL A 53 4.53 -15.83 1.85
C VAL A 53 5.53 -16.19 0.75
N SER A 54 5.21 -17.14 -0.13
CA SER A 54 6.11 -17.46 -1.24
C SER A 54 6.04 -16.40 -2.34
N SER A 55 7.14 -16.22 -3.10
CA SER A 55 7.13 -15.34 -4.28
C SER A 55 6.10 -15.76 -5.34
N GLU A 56 5.73 -17.05 -5.39
CA GLU A 56 4.63 -17.53 -6.24
C GLU A 56 3.27 -17.00 -5.79
N THR A 57 3.01 -16.96 -4.48
CA THR A 57 1.80 -16.34 -3.91
C THR A 57 1.74 -14.85 -4.25
N VAL A 58 2.85 -14.12 -4.11
CA VAL A 58 2.96 -12.71 -4.50
C VAL A 58 2.67 -12.54 -6.00
N ARG A 59 3.28 -13.37 -6.85
CA ARG A 59 3.05 -13.32 -8.31
C ARG A 59 1.60 -13.60 -8.69
N ARG A 60 0.95 -14.57 -8.05
CA ARG A 60 -0.46 -14.89 -8.30
C ARG A 60 -1.34 -13.69 -7.90
N ARG A 61 -1.12 -13.14 -6.70
CA ARG A 61 -1.87 -11.99 -6.20
C ARG A 61 -1.71 -10.75 -7.08
N LEU A 62 -0.49 -10.45 -7.54
CA LEU A 62 -0.24 -9.36 -8.49
C LEU A 62 -0.96 -9.57 -9.82
N GLY A 63 -1.13 -10.82 -10.27
CA GLY A 63 -1.95 -11.17 -11.42
C GLY A 63 -3.42 -10.79 -11.20
N GLU A 64 -3.99 -11.25 -10.08
CA GLU A 64 -5.38 -10.97 -9.69
C GLU A 64 -5.64 -9.45 -9.51
N MET A 65 -4.71 -8.73 -8.88
CA MET A 65 -4.79 -7.27 -8.70
C MET A 65 -4.70 -6.49 -10.01
N LYS A 66 -3.96 -7.01 -10.99
CA LYS A 66 -3.87 -6.39 -12.31
C LYS A 66 -5.19 -6.50 -13.07
N GLU A 67 -5.91 -7.62 -12.94
CA GLU A 67 -7.24 -7.80 -13.53
C GLU A 67 -8.28 -6.86 -12.91
N GLN A 68 -8.00 -6.34 -11.72
CA GLN A 68 -8.81 -5.35 -10.99
C GLN A 68 -8.31 -3.91 -11.16
N ASP A 69 -7.34 -3.66 -12.04
CA ASP A 69 -6.73 -2.33 -12.26
C ASP A 69 -6.11 -1.68 -11.01
N LEU A 70 -5.73 -2.46 -10.00
CA LEU A 70 -5.07 -1.97 -8.79
C LEU A 70 -3.56 -1.81 -8.96
N VAL A 71 -2.96 -2.59 -9.87
CA VAL A 71 -1.52 -2.58 -10.15
C VAL A 71 -1.27 -2.63 -11.66
N ALA A 72 -0.20 -1.97 -12.08
CA ALA A 72 0.33 -2.09 -13.43
C ALA A 72 1.61 -2.93 -13.42
N SER A 73 1.92 -3.51 -14.57
CA SER A 73 3.14 -4.30 -14.75
C SER A 73 3.86 -3.92 -16.03
N LYS A 74 5.19 -3.82 -15.98
CA LYS A 74 6.03 -3.61 -17.16
C LYS A 74 7.14 -4.67 -17.22
N THR A 75 7.40 -5.18 -18.42
CA THR A 75 8.53 -6.07 -18.66
C THR A 75 9.75 -5.24 -19.04
N PHE A 76 10.85 -5.45 -18.33
CA PHE A 76 12.17 -4.89 -18.57
C PHE A 76 13.07 -5.95 -19.20
N GLY A 77 13.86 -5.54 -20.20
CA GLY A 77 15.02 -6.27 -20.75
C GLY A 77 14.93 -7.80 -20.68
N ALA A 78 15.81 -8.40 -19.89
CA ALA A 78 15.99 -9.86 -19.71
C ALA A 78 14.81 -10.55 -18.99
N ALA A 79 13.57 -10.30 -19.45
CA ALA A 79 12.32 -10.85 -18.92
C ALA A 79 12.02 -10.51 -17.45
N ALA A 80 12.70 -9.52 -16.86
CA ALA A 80 12.35 -9.01 -15.54
C ALA A 80 11.00 -8.29 -15.63
N LYS A 81 10.07 -8.55 -14.71
CA LYS A 81 8.76 -7.91 -14.68
C LYS A 81 8.64 -7.08 -13.42
N GLY A 82 8.57 -5.77 -13.57
CA GLY A 82 8.30 -4.86 -12.46
C GLY A 82 6.82 -4.49 -12.39
N TRP A 83 6.43 -4.10 -11.20
CA TRP A 83 5.06 -3.82 -10.80
C TRP A 83 5.01 -2.49 -10.07
N THR A 84 3.91 -1.76 -10.24
CA THR A 84 3.67 -0.49 -9.58
C THR A 84 2.20 -0.40 -9.19
N ALA A 85 1.91 0.29 -8.09
CA ALA A 85 0.56 0.51 -7.62
C ALA A 85 -0.12 1.58 -8.48
N LEU A 86 -1.39 1.34 -8.84
CA LEU A 86 -2.26 2.35 -9.46
C LEU A 86 -3.21 2.98 -8.45
N ALA A 87 -3.38 2.35 -7.29
CA ALA A 87 -4.16 2.82 -6.17
C ALA A 87 -3.29 2.86 -4.91
N GLY A 88 -3.49 3.88 -4.06
CA GLY A 88 -2.84 3.95 -2.76
C GLY A 88 -3.44 2.93 -1.77
N PRO A 89 -2.70 2.58 -0.70
CA PRO A 89 -3.24 1.77 0.39
C PRO A 89 -4.38 2.51 1.10
N GLN A 90 -5.31 1.73 1.66
CA GLN A 90 -6.37 2.26 2.52
C GLN A 90 -5.79 2.73 3.84
N LEU A 91 -6.27 3.89 4.30
CA LEU A 91 -5.96 4.42 5.63
C LEU A 91 -6.55 3.53 6.71
N ALA A 92 -5.90 3.50 7.88
CA ALA A 92 -6.44 2.86 9.06
C ALA A 92 -7.68 3.64 9.55
N ASP A 93 -8.67 2.94 10.11
CA ASP A 93 -9.94 3.55 10.54
C ASP A 93 -9.75 4.71 11.53
N ASP A 94 -8.78 4.60 12.44
CA ASP A 94 -8.44 5.65 13.40
C ASP A 94 -7.88 6.91 12.72
N VAL A 95 -7.00 6.73 11.74
CA VAL A 95 -6.43 7.83 10.95
C VAL A 95 -7.51 8.49 10.09
N LEU A 96 -8.41 7.68 9.52
CA LEU A 96 -9.55 8.19 8.77
C LEU A 96 -10.47 9.03 9.66
N ALA A 97 -10.80 8.52 10.86
CA ALA A 97 -11.66 9.21 11.81
C ALA A 97 -11.03 10.52 12.33
N ASP A 98 -9.71 10.56 12.53
CA ASP A 98 -8.98 11.77 12.90
C ASP A 98 -9.06 12.82 11.79
N ILE A 99 -8.82 12.42 10.53
CA ILE A 99 -8.98 13.31 9.37
C ILE A 99 -10.41 13.85 9.30
N GLU A 100 -11.43 12.98 9.37
CA GLU A 100 -12.84 13.38 9.32
C GLU A 100 -13.24 14.33 10.47
N ALA A 101 -12.63 14.20 11.65
CA ALA A 101 -12.87 15.11 12.77
C ALA A 101 -12.26 16.51 12.54
N THR A 102 -11.13 16.55 11.85
CA THR A 102 -10.42 17.80 11.48
C THR A 102 -10.95 18.44 10.19
N GLU A 103 -11.82 17.76 9.45
CA GLU A 103 -12.49 18.35 8.28
C GLU A 103 -13.31 19.59 8.69
N GLY A 104 -13.06 20.70 8.01
CA GLY A 104 -13.71 21.99 8.27
C GLY A 104 -13.06 22.84 9.36
N GLU A 105 -11.96 22.42 10.00
CA GLU A 105 -11.25 23.25 10.99
C GLU A 105 -10.74 24.58 10.40
N LEU A 106 -10.34 24.57 9.12
CA LEU A 106 -10.00 25.79 8.36
C LEU A 106 -11.20 26.75 8.28
N GLU A 107 -12.39 26.22 7.99
CA GLU A 107 -13.63 27.01 7.88
C GLU A 107 -14.12 27.50 9.24
N ARG A 108 -13.82 26.74 10.31
CA ARG A 108 -14.12 27.09 11.71
C ARG A 108 -13.08 28.02 12.35
N GLY A 109 -11.98 28.34 11.66
CA GLY A 109 -10.91 29.22 12.13
C GLY A 109 -10.01 28.61 13.20
N GLU A 110 -10.00 27.28 13.31
CA GLU A 110 -9.18 26.50 14.26
C GLU A 110 -7.75 26.29 13.72
N THR A 111 -7.55 26.47 12.42
CA THR A 111 -6.25 26.45 11.75
C THR A 111 -6.11 27.68 10.84
N ILE A 112 -4.88 28.18 10.67
CA ILE A 112 -4.58 29.29 9.74
C ILE A 112 -3.97 28.75 8.44
N SER A 113 -4.21 29.43 7.32
CA SER A 113 -3.61 29.08 6.03
C SER A 113 -2.08 29.22 6.05
N HIS A 114 -1.39 28.43 5.22
CA HIS A 114 0.04 28.62 4.97
C HIS A 114 0.35 30.05 4.48
N ASP A 115 -0.50 30.62 3.65
CA ASP A 115 -0.35 31.99 3.14
C ASP A 115 -0.48 33.04 4.26
N GLU A 116 -1.37 32.79 5.24
CA GLU A 116 -1.55 33.65 6.41
C GLU A 116 -0.45 33.46 7.46
N LEU A 117 0.12 32.26 7.57
CA LEU A 117 1.23 31.97 8.47
C LEU A 117 2.52 32.69 8.05
N PHE A 118 2.73 32.87 6.74
CA PHE A 118 3.91 33.55 6.18
C PHE A 118 3.60 34.94 5.60
N GLY A 119 2.38 35.43 5.78
CA GLY A 119 1.94 36.74 5.29
C GLY A 119 2.29 37.88 6.23
N ASP A 120 3.52 38.41 6.11
CA ASP A 120 3.88 39.82 5.85
C ASP A 120 5.42 39.94 5.91
N GLU A 121 6.09 39.88 4.74
CA GLU A 121 7.39 40.54 4.51
C GLU A 121 7.20 41.70 3.53
#